data_AF-A0A518DUJ0-F1
#
_entry.id   AF-A0A518DUJ0-F1
#
_cell.length_a   1.000
_cell.length_b   1.000
_cell.length_c   1.000
_cell.angle_alpha   90.00
_cell.angle_beta   90.00
_cell.angle_gamma   90.00
#
_symmetry.space_group_name_H-M   'P 1'
#
loop_
_entity.id
_entity.type
_entity.pdbx_description
1 polymer ?
#
loop_
_entity_poly.entity_id
_entity_poly.type
_entity_poly.pdbx_seq_one_letter_code
_entity_poly.pdbx_strand_id
1 'polypeptide(L)'
;MRCQDFVDFLIDYVDQELAAEVREEFEKHMNCCPPCVAYLRHYEISVRLGRSACASEHPLPEPPEQLVNAVLAAIRKRNES
;
A
#
# COMPACT_ATOMS: atom_id res chain seq x y z
N MET A 1 20.10 -4.09 -7.62
CA MET A 1 18.75 -3.61 -7.31
C MET A 1 18.38 -2.59 -8.38
N ARG A 2 17.29 -2.81 -9.11
CA ARG A 2 16.78 -1.82 -10.07
C ARG A 2 15.87 -0.84 -9.32
N CYS A 3 15.68 0.36 -9.86
CA CYS A 3 14.77 1.34 -9.26
C CYS A 3 13.35 0.77 -9.09
N GLN A 4 12.89 -0.06 -10.01
CA GLN A 4 11.59 -0.73 -9.92
C GLN A 4 11.51 -1.66 -8.70
N ASP A 5 12.50 -2.54 -8.52
CA ASP A 5 12.52 -3.51 -7.41
C ASP A 5 12.45 -2.81 -6.04
N PHE A 6 13.06 -1.62 -5.93
CA PHE A 6 13.02 -0.83 -4.71
C PHE A 6 11.65 -0.19 -4.47
N VAL A 7 11.02 0.33 -5.53
CA VAL A 7 9.66 0.90 -5.41
C VAL A 7 8.66 -0.19 -5.06
N ASP A 8 8.74 -1.36 -5.68
CA ASP A 8 7.87 -2.51 -5.38
C ASP A 8 8.00 -2.91 -3.91
N PHE A 9 9.24 -2.99 -3.39
CA PHE A 9 9.48 -3.24 -1.97
C PHE A 9 8.80 -2.21 -1.04
N LEU A 10 8.83 -0.92 -1.40
CA LEU A 10 8.19 0.13 -0.60
C LEU A 10 6.66 0.07 -0.68
N ILE A 11 6.10 -0.33 -1.82
CA ILE A 11 4.67 -0.61 -1.97
C ILE A 11 4.28 -1.72 -1.00
N ASP A 12 4.98 -2.86 -1.05
CA ASP A 12 4.71 -4.00 -0.17
C ASP A 12 4.84 -3.63 1.33
N TYR A 13 5.80 -2.76 1.67
CA TYR A 13 5.97 -2.28 3.05
C TYR A 13 4.77 -1.44 3.50
N VAL A 14 4.36 -0.46 2.69
CA VAL A 14 3.24 0.44 3.00
C VAL A 14 1.91 -0.31 3.03
N ASP A 15 1.68 -1.24 2.10
CA ASP A 15 0.46 -2.05 2.02
C ASP A 15 0.45 -3.21 3.03
N GLN A 16 1.51 -3.30 3.86
CA GLN A 16 1.65 -4.29 4.92
C GLN A 16 1.71 -5.75 4.40
N GLU A 17 2.22 -5.95 3.19
CA GLU A 17 2.29 -7.24 2.50
C GLU A 17 3.69 -7.90 2.60
N LEU A 18 4.70 -7.20 3.11
CA LEU A 18 5.99 -7.81 3.42
C LEU A 18 5.89 -8.93 4.46
N ALA A 19 6.65 -10.00 4.24
CA ALA A 19 6.91 -11.04 5.24
C ALA A 19 7.43 -10.41 6.54
N ALA A 20 7.00 -10.97 7.69
CA ALA A 20 7.25 -10.39 9.01
C ALA A 20 8.74 -10.17 9.30
N GLU A 21 9.57 -11.14 8.91
CA GLU A 21 11.01 -11.11 9.12
C GLU A 21 11.68 -9.98 8.32
N VAL A 22 11.23 -9.79 7.08
CA VAL A 22 11.74 -8.75 6.17
C VAL A 22 11.33 -7.36 6.66
N ARG A 23 10.09 -7.24 7.14
CA ARG A 23 9.61 -5.98 7.74
C ARG A 23 10.42 -5.61 8.97
N GLU A 24 10.64 -6.55 9.88
CA GLU A 24 11.39 -6.29 11.11
C GLU A 24 12.82 -5.81 10.82
N GLU A 25 13.48 -6.42 9.84
CA GLU A 25 14.81 -5.98 9.38
C GLU A 25 14.77 -4.56 8.80
N PHE A 26 13.77 -4.25 7.99
CA PHE A 26 13.62 -2.91 7.42
C PHE A 26 13.33 -1.84 8.49
N GLU A 27 12.50 -2.16 9.48
CA GLU A 27 12.20 -1.28 10.62
C GLU A 27 13.45 -1.02 11.48
N LYS A 28 14.30 -2.05 11.68
CA LYS A 28 15.61 -1.86 12.34
C LYS A 28 16.47 -0.85 11.58
N HIS A 29 16.48 -0.89 10.24
CA HIS A 29 17.19 0.10 9.42
C HIS A 29 16.59 1.50 9.56
N MET A 30 15.25 1.62 9.54
CA MET A 30 14.58 2.92 9.76
C MET A 30 14.96 3.54 11.11
N ASN A 31 15.10 2.73 12.16
CA ASN A 31 15.46 3.22 13.50
C ASN A 31 16.88 3.82 13.58
N CYS A 32 17.79 3.47 12.68
CA CYS A 32 19.18 3.94 12.71
C CYS A 32 19.57 4.84 11.53
N CYS A 33 18.68 5.07 10.55
CA CYS A 33 19.00 5.78 9.31
C CYS A 33 18.03 6.95 9.03
N PRO A 34 18.31 8.17 9.55
CA PRO A 34 17.48 9.35 9.30
C PRO A 34 17.22 9.69 7.82
N PRO A 35 18.18 9.52 6.89
CA PRO A 35 17.93 9.75 5.46
C PRO A 35 16.84 8.84 4.89
N CYS A 36 16.82 7.57 5.28
CA CYS A 36 15.83 6.62 4.78
C CYS A 36 14.44 6.89 5.38
N VAL A 37 14.35 7.33 6.64
CA VAL A 37 13.11 7.82 7.23
C VAL A 37 12.57 9.04 6.47
N ALA A 38 13.44 9.99 6.13
CA ALA A 38 13.04 11.16 5.35
C ALA A 38 12.57 10.77 3.94
N TYR A 39 13.22 9.80 3.30
CA TYR A 39 12.81 9.27 2.00
C TYR A 39 11.44 8.60 2.07
N LEU A 40 11.22 7.70 3.03
CA LEU A 40 9.94 7.02 3.21
C LEU A 40 8.81 8.02 3.42
N ARG A 41 9.03 9.06 4.23
CA ARG A 41 8.06 10.14 4.42
C ARG A 41 7.72 10.87 3.11
N HIS A 42 8.70 11.16 2.26
CA HIS A 42 8.45 11.77 0.95
C HIS A 42 7.71 10.83 -0.01
N TYR A 43 8.01 9.54 0.06
CA TYR A 43 7.30 8.52 -0.70
C TYR A 43 5.82 8.47 -0.30
N GLU A 44 5.51 8.41 1.00
CA GLU A 44 4.13 8.45 1.51
C GLU A 44 3.38 9.71 1.10
N ILE A 45 4.06 10.87 1.12
CA ILE A 45 3.49 12.13 0.62
C ILE A 45 3.16 12.02 -0.87
N SER A 46 4.05 11.46 -1.68
CA SER A 46 3.82 11.26 -3.12
C SER A 46 2.61 10.36 -3.37
N VAL A 47 2.48 9.24 -2.63
CA VAL A 47 1.32 8.36 -2.69
C VAL A 47 0.04 9.10 -2.33
N ARG A 48 0.04 9.87 -1.24
CA ARG A 48 -1.13 10.67 -0.82
C ARG A 48 -1.52 11.69 -1.88
N LEU A 49 -0.58 12.44 -2.42
CA LEU A 49 -0.83 13.43 -3.46
C LEU A 49 -1.37 12.77 -4.74
N GLY A 50 -0.82 11.63 -5.14
CA GLY A 50 -1.33 10.84 -6.26
C GLY A 50 -2.77 10.39 -6.04
N ARG A 51 -3.11 9.87 -4.84
CA ARG A 51 -4.49 9.51 -4.48
C ARG A 51 -5.43 10.72 -4.54
N SER A 52 -5.01 11.88 -4.02
CA SER A 52 -5.80 13.10 -4.09
C SER A 52 -5.99 13.61 -5.52
N ALA A 53 -4.97 13.52 -6.37
CA ALA A 53 -5.08 13.93 -7.77
C ALA A 53 -6.01 13.01 -8.58
N CYS A 54 -6.10 11.73 -8.23
CA CYS A 54 -7.03 10.78 -8.84
C CYS A 54 -8.42 10.79 -8.20
N ALA A 55 -8.61 11.52 -7.09
CA ALA A 55 -9.91 11.60 -6.43
C ALA A 55 -10.87 12.43 -7.29
N SER A 56 -12.07 11.90 -7.52
CA SER A 56 -13.13 12.64 -8.19
C SER A 56 -13.63 13.77 -7.28
N GLU A 57 -13.69 15.00 -7.80
CA GLU A 57 -14.36 16.13 -7.12
C GLU A 57 -15.88 15.93 -7.02
N HIS A 58 -16.43 15.03 -7.83
CA HIS A 58 -17.85 14.71 -7.85
C HIS A 58 -18.13 13.39 -7.13
N PRO A 59 -19.33 13.23 -6.53
CA PRO A 59 -19.76 11.96 -5.97
C PRO A 59 -19.64 10.86 -7.02
N LEU A 60 -18.91 9.80 -6.68
CA LEU A 60 -18.88 8.60 -7.50
C LEU A 60 -20.27 7.94 -7.45
N PRO A 61 -20.76 7.36 -8.55
CA PRO A 61 -21.97 6.57 -8.51
C PRO A 61 -21.78 5.39 -7.54
N GLU A 62 -22.84 5.06 -6.81
CA GLU A 62 -22.85 3.86 -5.97
C GLU A 62 -22.47 2.63 -6.81
N PRO A 63 -21.57 1.78 -6.32
CA PRO A 63 -21.17 0.58 -7.05
C PRO A 63 -22.38 -0.36 -7.21
N PRO A 64 -22.51 -1.08 -8.34
CA PRO A 64 -23.58 -2.05 -8.52
C PRO A 64 -23.58 -3.10 -7.41
N GLU A 65 -24.74 -3.38 -6.83
CA GLU A 65 -24.87 -4.31 -5.68
C GLU A 65 -24.29 -5.69 -5.99
N GLN A 66 -24.45 -6.18 -7.24
CA GLN A 66 -23.89 -7.45 -7.68
C GLN A 66 -22.36 -7.48 -7.59
N LEU A 67 -21.69 -6.36 -7.90
CA LEU A 67 -20.23 -6.25 -7.79
C LEU A 67 -19.80 -6.29 -6.32
N VAL A 68 -20.48 -5.52 -5.46
CA VAL A 68 -20.20 -5.51 -4.01
C VAL A 68 -20.34 -6.91 -3.43
N ASN A 69 -21.44 -7.60 -3.75
CA ASN A 69 -21.70 -8.97 -3.29
C ASN A 69 -20.65 -9.97 -3.81
N ALA A 70 -20.23 -9.86 -5.07
CA ALA A 70 -19.20 -10.71 -5.65
C ALA A 70 -17.83 -10.53 -4.96
N VAL A 71 -17.44 -9.28 -4.68
CA VAL A 71 -16.19 -8.97 -3.96
C VAL A 71 -16.23 -9.51 -2.53
N LEU A 72 -17.34 -9.28 -1.82
CA LEU A 72 -17.51 -9.79 -0.45
C LEU A 72 -17.47 -11.33 -0.40
N ALA A 73 -18.09 -12.01 -1.37
CA ALA A 73 -18.04 -13.48 -1.46
C ALA A 73 -16.61 -13.99 -1.73
N ALA A 74 -15.86 -13.33 -2.61
CA ALA A 74 -14.48 -13.68 -2.89
C ALA A 74 -13.56 -13.50 -1.67
N ILE A 75 -13.72 -12.41 -0.91
CA ILE A 75 -12.97 -12.15 0.32
C ILE A 75 -13.25 -13.24 1.37
N ARG A 76 -14.53 -13.61 1.58
CA ARG A 76 -14.89 -14.69 2.52
C ARG A 76 -14.22 -16.00 2.16
N LYS A 77 -14.29 -16.40 0.88
CA LYS A 77 -13.67 -17.63 0.39
C LYS A 77 -12.14 -17.64 0.60
N ARG A 78 -11.47 -16.50 0.44
CA ARG A 78 -10.03 -16.37 0.69
C ARG A 78 -9.67 -16.55 2.18
N ASN A 79 -10.53 -16.09 3.09
CA ASN A 79 -10.28 -16.20 4.52
C ASN A 79 -10.63 -17.59 5.09
N GLU A 80 -11.42 -18.39 4.36
CA GLU A 80 -11.77 -19.78 4.70
C GLU A 80 -10.78 -20.81 4.13
N SER A 81 -9.86 -20.38 3.24
CA SER A 81 -8.82 -21.21 2.63
C SER A 81 -7.48 -21.02 3.34
#